data_AF-K1SIK7-F1
#
_entry.id   AF-K1SIK7-F1
#
_cell.length_a   1.000
_cell.length_b   1.000
_cell.length_c   1.000
_cell.angle_alpha   90.00
_cell.angle_beta   90.00
_cell.angle_gamma   90.00
#
_symmetry.space_group_name_H-M   'P 1'
#
loop_
_entity.id
_entity.type
_entity.pdbx_description
1 polymer ?
#
loop_
_entity_poly.entity_id
_entity_poly.type
_entity_poly.pdbx_seq_one_letter_code
_entity_poly.pdbx_strand_id
1 'polypeptide(L)' 'MLESHYYKDMVEAGCDEAGRGCLAGSVYAAAVILPPGYQNAELNDSKKLTDKKRKALREQIERDAVAWAVGIVTPEEIE' A
#
# COMPACT_ATOMS: atom_id res chain seq x y z
N MET A 1 -0.87 -11.04 -15.30
CA MET A 1 -0.55 -9.96 -14.34
C MET A 1 -1.75 -9.05 -14.28
N LEU A 2 -2.06 -8.48 -13.12
CA LEU A 2 -3.07 -7.41 -13.05
C LEU A 2 -2.53 -6.20 -13.82
N GLU A 3 -3.42 -5.47 -14.48
CA GLU A 3 -3.09 -4.18 -15.08
C GLU A 3 -2.69 -3.19 -13.97
N SER A 4 -1.80 -2.25 -14.28
CA SER A 4 -1.35 -1.22 -13.32
C SER A 4 -2.41 -0.17 -13.02
N HIS A 5 -3.40 -0.02 -13.90
CA HIS A 5 -4.56 0.87 -13.77
C HIS A 5 -5.68 0.39 -14.71
N TYR A 6 -6.94 0.73 -14.42
CA TYR A 6 -8.09 0.38 -15.25
C TYR A 6 -8.56 1.51 -16.18
N TYR A 7 -8.43 2.77 -15.75
CA TYR A 7 -8.85 3.98 -16.43
C TYR A 7 -7.63 4.82 -16.84
N LYS A 8 -7.51 5.13 -18.14
CA LYS A 8 -6.33 5.87 -18.67
C LYS A 8 -6.26 7.34 -18.25
N ASP A 9 -7.42 7.98 -18.07
CA ASP A 9 -7.51 9.43 -17.87
C ASP A 9 -8.03 9.79 -16.47
N MET A 10 -7.98 8.84 -15.53
CA MET A 10 -8.36 9.08 -14.14
C MET A 10 -7.22 8.77 -13.19
N VAL A 11 -7.25 9.44 -12.05
CA VAL A 11 -6.36 9.13 -10.93
C VAL A 11 -6.90 7.89 -10.22
N GLU A 12 -6.07 6.87 -10.08
CA GLU A 12 -6.39 5.64 -9.37
C GLU A 12 -5.49 5.45 -8.16
N ALA A 13 -6.11 5.03 -7.05
CA ALA A 13 -5.39 4.65 -5.85
C ALA A 13 -5.45 3.13 -5.69
N GLY A 14 -4.28 2.50 -5.52
CA GLY A 14 -4.19 1.14 -5.00
C GLY A 14 -4.40 1.16 -3.49
N CYS A 15 -5.31 0.31 -2.99
CA CYS A 15 -5.63 0.22 -1.57
C CYS A 15 -5.40 -1.19 -1.05
N ASP A 16 -4.88 -1.30 0.16
CA ASP A 16 -4.70 -2.58 0.87
C ASP A 16 -4.73 -2.36 2.39
N GLU A 17 -5.02 -3.41 3.14
CA GLU A 17 -5.10 -3.38 4.60
C GLU A 17 -4.23 -4.43 5.29
N ALA A 18 -3.78 -4.10 6.50
CA ALA A 18 -3.07 -5.01 7.38
C ALA A 18 -3.68 -4.97 8.79
N GLY A 19 -3.73 -6.13 9.45
CA GLY A 19 -4.29 -6.26 10.80
C GLY A 19 -5.79 -6.61 10.82
N ARG A 20 -6.47 -6.76 9.68
CA ARG A 20 -7.86 -7.26 9.68
C ARG A 20 -7.92 -8.69 10.24
N GLY A 21 -8.72 -8.90 11.29
CA GLY A 21 -8.96 -10.21 11.89
C GLY A 21 -7.84 -10.70 12.83
N CYS A 22 -6.91 -9.83 13.24
CA CYS A 22 -5.99 -10.16 14.32
C CYS A 22 -6.72 -10.18 15.67
N LEU A 23 -6.20 -10.94 16.64
CA LEU A 23 -6.72 -10.97 18.01
C LEU A 23 -6.38 -9.69 18.79
N ALA A 24 -5.32 -8.99 18.38
CA ALA A 24 -4.81 -7.80 19.05
C ALA A 24 -4.11 -6.87 18.05
N GLY A 25 -4.21 -5.56 18.30
CA GLY A 25 -3.60 -4.50 17.50
C GLY A 25 -4.59 -3.79 16.58
N SER A 26 -4.20 -2.60 16.13
CA SER A 26 -4.98 -1.76 15.22
C SER A 26 -5.05 -2.33 13.80
N VAL A 27 -6.07 -1.91 13.06
CA VAL A 27 -6.14 -2.12 11.62
C VAL A 27 -5.53 -0.91 10.92
N TYR A 28 -4.68 -1.16 9.93
CA TYR A 28 -4.05 -0.15 9.11
C TYR A 28 -4.55 -0.32 7.67
N ALA A 29 -4.96 0.77 7.03
CA ALA A 29 -5.30 0.80 5.61
C ALA A 29 -4.44 1.85 4.91
N ALA A 30 -3.90 1.51 3.75
CA ALA A 30 -3.11 2.43 2.94
C ALA A 30 -3.78 2.66 1.59
N ALA A 31 -3.61 3.88 1.06
CA ALA A 31 -3.96 4.24 -0.30
C ALA A 31 -2.73 4.89 -0.97
N VAL A 32 -2.36 4.42 -2.16
CA VAL A 32 -1.20 4.92 -2.91
C VAL A 32 -1.59 5.20 -4.35
N ILE A 33 -1.30 6.41 -4.82
CA ILE A 33 -1.47 6.83 -6.21
C ILE A 33 -0.08 6.88 -6.85
N LEU A 34 0.18 5.98 -7.79
CA LEU A 34 1.44 5.92 -8.53
C LEU A 34 1.33 6.70 -9.85
N PRO A 35 2.42 7.28 -10.37
CA PRO A 35 2.39 7.96 -11.64
C PRO A 35 2.08 6.98 -12.79
N PRO A 36 1.48 7.45 -13.91
CA PRO A 36 1.22 6.61 -15.07
C PRO A 36 2.49 5.89 -15.56
N GLY A 37 2.38 4.59 -15.82
CA GLY A 37 3.51 3.78 -16.28
C GLY A 37 4.56 3.45 -15.22
N TYR A 38 4.27 3.69 -13.92
CA TYR A 38 5.15 3.30 -12.83
C TYR A 38 5.45 1.80 -12.88
N GLN A 39 6.74 1.46 -12.79
CA GLN A 39 7.21 0.08 -12.72
C GLN A 39 8.25 -0.03 -11.62
N ASN A 40 8.06 -0.99 -10.73
CA ASN A 40 9.03 -1.35 -9.72
C ASN A 40 9.11 -2.87 -9.61
N ALA A 41 10.24 -3.44 -10.03
CA ALA A 41 10.43 -4.89 -10.06
C ALA A 41 10.39 -5.52 -8.65
N GLU A 42 10.71 -4.74 -7.60
CA GLU A 42 10.73 -5.20 -6.22
C GLU A 42 9.33 -5.21 -5.58
N LEU A 43 8.34 -4.54 -6.18
CA LEU A 43 6.98 -4.36 -5.64
C LEU A 43 6.07 -5.59 -5.85
N ASN A 44 6.42 -6.52 -6.75
CA ASN A 44 5.50 -7.57 -7.24
C ASN A 44 5.27 -8.79 -6.33
N ASP A 45 6.08 -9.03 -5.28
CA ASP A 45 5.86 -10.16 -4.35
C ASP A 45 6.22 -9.78 -2.91
N SER A 46 5.37 -8.94 -2.30
CA SER A 46 5.56 -8.43 -0.93
C SER A 46 5.61 -9.53 0.14
N LYS A 47 5.01 -10.70 -0.13
CA LYS A 47 4.87 -11.82 0.81
C LYS A 47 6.19 -12.52 1.14
N LYS A 48 7.24 -12.33 0.33
CA LYS A 48 8.58 -12.89 0.58
C LYS A 48 9.59 -11.84 1.05
N LEU A 49 9.18 -10.60 1.28
CA LEU A 49 10.07 -9.54 1.69
C LEU A 49 10.37 -9.59 3.19
N THR A 50 11.65 -9.41 3.53
CA THR A 50 12.08 -9.17 4.90
C THR A 50 11.59 -7.80 5.38
N ASP A 51 11.46 -7.60 6.69
CA ASP A 51 11.09 -6.31 7.27
C ASP A 51 11.97 -5.16 6.77
N LYS A 52 13.28 -5.39 6.70
CA LYS A 52 14.25 -4.42 6.16
C LYS A 52 13.96 -4.04 4.71
N LYS A 53 13.63 -5.01 3.85
CA LYS A 53 13.29 -4.75 2.45
C LYS A 53 11.97 -3.99 2.33
N ARG A 54 10.97 -4.32 3.14
CA ARG A 54 9.68 -3.58 3.17
C ARG A 54 9.86 -2.13 3.58
N LYS A 55 10.70 -1.85 4.57
CA LYS A 55 11.02 -0.47 4.99
C LYS A 55 11.70 0.33 3.86
N ALA A 56 12.68 -0.28 3.19
CA ALA A 56 13.34 0.36 2.05
C ALA A 56 12.36 0.62 0.87
N LEU A 57 11.50 -0.37 0.55
CA LEU A 57 10.46 -0.24 -0.47
C LEU A 57 9.44 0.84 -0.12
N ARG A 58 9.02 0.91 1.15
CA ARG A 58 8.12 1.97 1.63
C ARG A 58 8.69 3.34 1.31
N GLU A 59 9.95 3.60 1.64
CA GLU A 59 10.57 4.89 1.35
C GLU A 59 10.65 5.18 -0.15
N GLN A 60 10.86 4.16 -1.00
CA GLN A 60 10.81 4.33 -2.46
C GLN A 60 9.40 4.71 -2.93
N ILE A 61 8.38 3.97 -2.48
CA ILE A 61 6.99 4.21 -2.84
C ILE A 61 6.55 5.61 -2.37
N GLU A 62 6.85 6.01 -1.14
CA GLU A 62 6.48 7.32 -0.60
C GLU A 62 7.15 8.48 -1.35
N ARG A 63 8.36 8.27 -1.89
CA ARG A 63 9.07 9.25 -2.73
C ARG A 63 8.51 9.32 -4.15
N ASP A 64 8.17 8.19 -4.73
CA ASP A 64 7.77 8.09 -6.14
C ASP A 64 6.28 8.34 -6.36
N ALA A 65 5.44 8.11 -5.34
CA ALA A 65 4.00 8.27 -5.43
C ALA A 65 3.60 9.73 -5.65
N VAL A 66 2.54 9.92 -6.44
CA VAL A 66 1.90 11.24 -6.61
C VAL A 66 1.26 11.67 -5.29
N ALA A 67 0.63 10.73 -4.59
CA ALA A 67 0.09 10.90 -3.27
C ALA A 67 -0.03 9.55 -2.57
N TRP A 68 0.03 9.57 -1.25
CA TRP A 68 -0.22 8.40 -0.42
C TRP A 68 -0.80 8.83 0.93
N ALA A 69 -1.51 7.91 1.58
CA ALA A 69 -1.99 8.09 2.94
C ALA A 69 -2.08 6.73 3.65
N VAL A 70 -1.98 6.78 4.99
CA VAL A 70 -2.22 5.63 5.86
C VAL A 70 -3.26 6.04 6.91
N GLY A 71 -4.35 5.30 6.96
CA GLY A 71 -5.35 5.36 8.02
C GLY A 71 -5.10 4.29 9.06
N ILE A 72 -5.41 4.60 10.31
CA ILE A 72 -5.29 3.69 11.45
C ILE A 72 -6.62 3.71 12.18
N VAL A 73 -7.13 2.54 12.54
CA VAL A 73 -8.31 2.38 13.38
C VAL A 73 -7.93 1.51 14.57
N THR A 74 -8.13 2.02 15.79
CA THR A 74 -7.77 1.29 17.02
C THR A 74 -8.80 0.21 17.36
N PRO A 75 -8.44 -0.80 18.17
CA PRO A 75 -9.41 -1.80 18.62
C PRO A 75 -10.66 -1.15 19.26
N GLU A 76 -10.48 -0.08 20.03
CA GLU A 76 -11.56 0.64 20.71
C GLU A 76 -12.52 1.35 19.72
N GLU A 77 -12.09 1.65 18.51
CA GLU A 77 -12.94 2.21 17.45
C GLU A 77 -13.67 1.11 16.65
N ILE A 78 -13.26 -0.16 16.77
CA ILE A 78 -13.81 -1.31 16.03
C ILE A 78 -14.81 -2.11 16.89
N GLU A 79 -14.70 -2.04 18.22
CA GLU A 79 -15.65 -2.62 19.18
C GLU A 79 -17.03 -1.93 19.17
#